data_AF-A0A411ML15-F1
#
_entry.id   AF-A0A411ML15-F1
#
_cell.length_a   1.000
_cell.length_b   1.000
_cell.length_c   1.000
_cell.angle_alpha   90.00
_cell.angle_beta   90.00
_cell.angle_gamma   90.00
#
_symmetry.space_group_name_H-M   'P 1'
#
loop_
_entity.id
_entity.type
_entity.pdbx_description
1 polymer ?
#
loop_
_entity_poly.entity_id
_entity_poly.type
_entity_poly.pdbx_seq_one_letter_code
_entity_poly.pdbx_strand_id
1 'polypeptide(L)'
;MTEANKPTDPGTASGGRIYERLDRLFSEEGIAIPGDGAVLELVALGEHTLKYHQMVNPPSQLAMASDSVPRERFEGGEHTAIGDSATLYFSASDSGTPAWEVELDLPNGLALTYGQIVALGGDFYGDPDRPISDGGTVSERMQRFTAAFNSLASLPASKSEAEKILAVMQEEIQAANQAINNGVQPHEAYDKLGDELSAKWNRITGGGSIFTPWVPLGRYLKLAATNWDHFGTWAVAAYKAGHAVALQQAAKAHRSGQRKDLELAYAMNAFADHFLSDLFSGGHLRTPRKQLYEKVTPSDVGSLLSRYMHDEDCEFGLNVFNAMDESWHAYGDKRYFDTVDVANRNHVNAVVQTSVDEVFQSFSDGTVPSEEAFEALLWLPDLKQLQNHLSNVNYSALFVAQNNTVLRRQDINNLNDRNWTDNWWGTTTLALLKKDYDPKPPAGYLNPPLQAPTIQANGWQSHQPSPPNWVDGKAVRYAFSFTNGLNESYTGPWSSYVTLEGSYHPTLNVPLDATGKSTGRNIFRQFRGSAPALVGSLGSTQTSFIDQQN
;
A
#
# COMPACT_ATOMS: atom_id res chain seq x y z
N MET A 1 26.36 -26.75 -15.64
CA MET A 1 25.89 -26.43 -17.02
C MET A 1 27.10 -25.98 -17.82
N THR A 2 27.09 -26.13 -19.14
CA THR A 2 28.24 -25.85 -20.04
C THR A 2 28.37 -24.35 -20.36
N GLU A 3 29.55 -23.92 -20.84
CA GLU A 3 29.92 -22.51 -21.12
C GLU A 3 29.12 -21.79 -22.23
N ALA A 4 28.02 -22.37 -22.72
CA ALA A 4 27.27 -21.85 -23.87
C ALA A 4 26.27 -20.71 -23.56
N ASN A 5 26.04 -20.39 -22.28
CA ASN A 5 25.02 -19.42 -21.85
C ASN A 5 25.59 -18.18 -21.12
N LYS A 6 26.72 -17.62 -21.59
CA LYS A 6 27.09 -16.25 -21.21
C LYS A 6 26.26 -15.27 -22.04
N PRO A 7 25.61 -14.25 -21.43
CA PRO A 7 25.01 -13.16 -22.18
C PRO A 7 26.05 -12.52 -23.09
N THR A 8 25.69 -12.30 -24.35
CA THR A 8 26.46 -11.46 -25.27
C THR A 8 26.27 -10.00 -24.90
N ASP A 9 27.33 -9.23 -25.12
CA ASP A 9 27.43 -7.77 -24.96
C ASP A 9 26.14 -7.04 -25.41
N PRO A 10 25.50 -6.19 -24.56
CA PRO A 10 24.22 -5.57 -24.88
C PRO A 10 24.37 -4.49 -25.97
N GLY A 11 24.25 -4.94 -27.22
CA GLY A 11 24.20 -4.06 -28.38
C GLY A 11 22.97 -3.14 -28.37
N THR A 12 23.20 -1.87 -28.02
CA THR A 12 22.44 -0.68 -28.45
C THR A 12 20.91 -0.87 -28.60
N ALA A 13 20.18 -0.82 -27.48
CA ALA A 13 18.73 -0.64 -27.52
C ALA A 13 18.37 0.80 -27.98
N SER A 14 17.50 0.93 -28.97
CA SER A 14 17.05 2.20 -29.51
C SER A 14 16.00 2.84 -28.59
N GLY A 15 16.30 4.02 -28.03
CA GLY A 15 15.35 4.82 -27.25
C GLY A 15 16.03 5.93 -26.44
N GLY A 16 17.23 5.67 -25.94
CA GLY A 16 18.06 6.69 -25.26
C GLY A 16 17.53 7.18 -23.91
N ARG A 17 16.33 6.77 -23.48
CA ARG A 17 15.79 7.07 -22.16
C ARG A 17 16.30 6.10 -21.09
N ILE A 18 16.58 6.65 -19.91
CA ILE A 18 17.01 5.94 -18.71
C ILE A 18 16.13 6.44 -17.57
N TYR A 19 15.54 5.53 -16.80
CA TYR A 19 14.78 5.85 -15.59
C TYR A 19 15.56 5.36 -14.39
N GLU A 20 15.94 6.26 -13.48
CA GLU A 20 16.72 5.91 -12.28
C GLU A 20 16.34 6.76 -11.07
N ARG A 21 16.61 6.24 -9.87
CA ARG A 21 16.42 6.98 -8.61
C ARG A 21 17.39 8.16 -8.53
N LEU A 22 16.91 9.32 -8.08
CA LEU A 22 17.75 10.50 -7.84
C LEU A 22 18.95 10.17 -6.93
N ASP A 23 18.75 9.37 -5.90
CA ASP A 23 19.81 8.96 -4.95
C ASP A 23 20.98 8.24 -5.65
N ARG A 24 20.70 7.51 -6.73
CA ARG A 24 21.71 6.78 -7.51
C ARG A 24 22.62 7.69 -8.33
N LEU A 25 22.18 8.93 -8.63
CA LEU A 25 23.06 9.95 -9.21
C LEU A 25 24.24 10.29 -8.27
N PHE A 26 24.04 10.09 -6.96
CA PHE A 26 24.97 10.49 -5.91
C PHE A 26 25.66 9.31 -5.20
N SER A 27 25.50 8.06 -5.67
CA SER A 27 26.25 6.91 -5.14
C SER A 27 27.67 6.84 -5.73
N GLU A 28 28.56 5.99 -5.17
CA GLU A 28 29.91 5.79 -5.73
C GLU A 28 29.87 5.12 -7.12
N GLU A 29 28.83 4.34 -7.41
CA GLU A 29 28.61 3.66 -8.68
C GLU A 29 27.97 4.57 -9.75
N GLY A 30 27.15 5.54 -9.32
CA GLY A 30 26.49 6.49 -10.20
C GLY A 30 25.44 5.87 -11.16
N ILE A 31 25.11 6.64 -12.20
CA ILE A 31 24.21 6.22 -13.30
C ILE A 31 25.00 6.19 -14.61
N ALA A 32 24.98 5.04 -15.29
CA ALA A 32 25.68 4.85 -16.56
C ALA A 32 24.89 5.48 -17.73
N ILE A 33 25.41 6.58 -18.30
CA ILE A 33 24.80 7.25 -19.45
C ILE A 33 25.41 6.68 -20.76
N PRO A 34 24.61 6.13 -21.70
CA PRO A 34 25.11 5.35 -22.83
C PRO A 34 25.62 6.20 -24.01
N GLY A 35 25.48 7.53 -23.97
CA GLY A 35 26.04 8.44 -24.98
C GLY A 35 25.34 9.79 -25.08
N ASP A 36 25.84 10.63 -25.98
CA ASP A 36 25.26 11.95 -26.27
C ASP A 36 23.83 11.82 -26.80
N GLY A 37 22.92 12.65 -26.28
CA GLY A 37 21.50 12.63 -26.63
C GLY A 37 20.66 11.62 -25.82
N ALA A 38 21.25 10.90 -24.86
CA ALA A 38 20.48 10.16 -23.87
C ALA A 38 19.66 11.13 -22.97
N VAL A 39 18.45 10.70 -22.61
CA VAL A 39 17.53 11.42 -21.72
C VAL A 39 17.46 10.65 -20.41
N LEU A 40 18.00 11.24 -19.34
CA LEU A 40 17.96 10.67 -18.01
C LEU A 40 16.79 11.27 -17.23
N GLU A 41 15.79 10.46 -16.93
CA GLU A 41 14.66 10.83 -16.09
C GLU A 41 14.93 10.36 -14.65
N LEU A 42 15.24 11.34 -13.80
CA LEU A 42 15.57 11.12 -12.40
C LEU A 42 14.32 11.20 -11.54
N VAL A 43 13.95 10.08 -10.92
CA VAL A 43 12.84 10.02 -9.98
C VAL A 43 13.30 10.61 -8.64
N ALA A 44 12.94 11.87 -8.42
CA ALA A 44 13.13 12.56 -7.15
C ALA A 44 11.96 12.23 -6.21
N LEU A 45 12.17 11.33 -5.25
CA LEU A 45 11.19 11.03 -4.19
C LEU A 45 11.17 12.16 -3.13
N GLY A 46 10.65 13.32 -3.52
CA GLY A 46 10.60 14.54 -2.71
C GLY A 46 9.18 14.98 -2.33
N GLU A 47 8.91 15.09 -1.02
CA GLU A 47 7.76 15.80 -0.42
C GLU A 47 6.32 15.32 -0.75
N HIS A 48 6.10 14.02 -0.97
CA HIS A 48 4.76 13.43 -1.12
C HIS A 48 4.15 12.85 0.18
N THR A 49 4.08 13.65 1.25
CA THR A 49 3.49 13.18 2.54
C THR A 49 2.48 14.13 3.20
N LEU A 50 2.16 15.31 2.63
CA LEU A 50 1.06 16.15 3.15
C LEU A 50 0.22 16.94 2.13
N LYS A 51 0.64 17.07 0.86
CA LYS A 51 -0.10 17.90 -0.11
C LYS A 51 -1.47 17.31 -0.48
N TYR A 52 -1.64 16.00 -0.32
CA TYR A 52 -2.83 15.22 -0.66
C TYR A 52 -4.03 15.38 0.30
N HIS A 53 -3.94 16.25 1.32
CA HIS A 53 -4.86 16.22 2.45
C HIS A 53 -5.44 17.58 2.88
N GLN A 54 -5.56 18.54 1.94
CA GLN A 54 -6.33 19.76 2.18
C GLN A 54 -7.34 20.08 1.09
N MET A 55 -8.63 19.83 1.39
CA MET A 55 -9.70 20.75 1.03
C MET A 55 -10.64 20.98 2.24
N VAL A 56 -10.60 22.21 2.77
CA VAL A 56 -11.57 22.90 3.65
C VAL A 56 -12.00 22.24 4.99
N ASN A 57 -11.62 22.89 6.10
CA ASN A 57 -11.98 22.60 7.51
C ASN A 57 -13.28 23.29 7.97
N PRO A 58 -13.79 23.04 9.21
CA PRO A 58 -14.03 21.79 9.98
C PRO A 58 -15.56 21.76 10.37
N PRO A 59 -16.09 21.33 11.55
CA PRO A 59 -15.67 20.48 12.69
C PRO A 59 -16.52 19.16 12.76
N SER A 60 -16.66 18.36 13.83
CA SER A 60 -16.37 18.46 15.29
C SER A 60 -16.09 17.10 15.96
N GLN A 61 -15.62 17.14 17.22
CA GLN A 61 -15.18 16.03 18.09
C GLN A 61 -16.04 14.75 18.13
N LEU A 62 -15.38 13.60 18.29
CA LEU A 62 -15.95 12.29 18.67
C LEU A 62 -15.61 11.91 20.13
N ALA A 63 -16.37 10.96 20.69
CA ALA A 63 -16.23 10.41 22.05
C ALA A 63 -16.13 8.87 22.01
N MET A 64 -15.55 8.25 23.04
CA MET A 64 -15.01 6.88 22.93
C MET A 64 -15.93 5.70 23.28
N ALA A 65 -15.75 4.63 22.48
CA ALA A 65 -15.66 3.20 22.83
C ALA A 65 -16.89 2.34 23.22
N SER A 66 -16.93 1.14 22.63
CA SER A 66 -17.13 -0.15 23.34
C SER A 66 -16.66 -1.34 22.48
N ASP A 67 -16.19 -2.43 23.11
CA ASP A 67 -15.58 -3.60 22.44
C ASP A 67 -16.47 -4.30 21.39
N SER A 68 -15.88 -4.69 20.26
CA SER A 68 -16.51 -5.54 19.25
C SER A 68 -15.65 -6.71 18.79
N VAL A 69 -16.32 -7.79 18.37
CA VAL A 69 -15.70 -9.00 17.83
C VAL A 69 -14.99 -8.68 16.51
N PRO A 70 -13.74 -9.15 16.28
CA PRO A 70 -13.04 -8.96 15.02
C PRO A 70 -13.88 -9.39 13.81
N ARG A 71 -13.84 -8.58 12.75
CA ARG A 71 -14.39 -8.81 11.41
C ARG A 71 -13.34 -8.36 10.39
N GLU A 72 -13.38 -8.84 9.16
CA GLU A 72 -12.54 -8.26 8.11
C GLU A 72 -12.95 -6.80 7.88
N ARG A 73 -11.95 -5.95 7.62
CA ARG A 73 -12.02 -4.48 7.53
C ARG A 73 -11.22 -4.05 6.31
N PHE A 74 -11.52 -2.86 5.79
CA PHE A 74 -10.86 -2.30 4.61
C PHE A 74 -10.41 -0.86 4.92
N GLU A 75 -9.20 -0.49 4.47
CA GLU A 75 -8.53 0.77 4.80
C GLU A 75 -8.57 1.72 3.59
N GLY A 76 -9.78 2.20 3.27
CA GLY A 76 -10.05 2.96 2.04
C GLY A 76 -9.26 4.27 1.90
N GLY A 77 -8.80 4.86 3.01
CA GLY A 77 -7.92 6.03 2.96
C GLY A 77 -6.54 5.73 2.35
N GLU A 78 -6.00 4.52 2.57
CA GLU A 78 -4.73 4.09 1.99
C GLU A 78 -4.87 3.83 0.49
N HIS A 79 -5.90 3.08 0.07
CA HIS A 79 -6.25 2.89 -1.36
C HIS A 79 -6.48 4.21 -2.10
N THR A 80 -7.14 5.18 -1.46
CA THR A 80 -7.34 6.51 -2.05
C THR A 80 -6.00 7.16 -2.34
N ALA A 81 -5.09 7.21 -1.37
CA ALA A 81 -3.77 7.83 -1.54
C ALA A 81 -2.86 7.08 -2.54
N ILE A 82 -3.00 5.76 -2.66
CA ILE A 82 -2.30 4.95 -3.66
C ILE A 82 -2.75 5.37 -5.07
N GLY A 83 -4.04 5.30 -5.37
CA GLY A 83 -4.56 5.62 -6.70
C GLY A 83 -4.42 7.11 -7.07
N ASP A 84 -4.59 8.00 -6.11
CA ASP A 84 -4.41 9.45 -6.31
C ASP A 84 -2.94 9.90 -6.43
N SER A 85 -1.98 9.00 -6.16
CA SER A 85 -0.56 9.26 -6.42
C SER A 85 -0.17 9.16 -7.90
N ALA A 86 -1.00 8.51 -8.72
CA ALA A 86 -0.76 8.33 -10.14
C ALA A 86 -0.92 9.62 -10.97
N THR A 87 -0.40 9.59 -12.19
CA THR A 87 -0.51 10.63 -13.21
C THR A 87 -1.27 10.08 -14.42
N LEU A 88 -2.38 10.72 -14.77
CA LEU A 88 -3.23 10.36 -15.91
C LEU A 88 -2.86 11.19 -17.15
N TYR A 89 -3.03 10.63 -18.34
CA TYR A 89 -2.71 11.27 -19.62
C TYR A 89 -3.91 11.24 -20.57
N PHE A 90 -4.24 12.36 -21.20
CA PHE A 90 -5.40 12.46 -22.11
C PHE A 90 -5.03 12.71 -23.57
N SER A 91 -3.74 12.88 -23.88
CA SER A 91 -3.21 12.97 -25.25
C SER A 91 -1.71 12.69 -25.29
N ALA A 92 -1.17 12.29 -26.45
CA ALA A 92 0.28 12.05 -26.61
C ALA A 92 1.15 13.33 -26.47
N SER A 93 0.53 14.52 -26.36
CA SER A 93 1.18 15.80 -26.07
C SER A 93 0.92 16.31 -24.65
N ASP A 94 0.26 15.50 -23.81
CA ASP A 94 -0.04 15.84 -22.42
C ASP A 94 1.23 15.71 -21.57
N SER A 95 1.43 16.63 -20.62
CA SER A 95 2.49 16.52 -19.60
C SER A 95 2.10 15.58 -18.46
N GLY A 96 0.86 15.07 -18.48
CA GLY A 96 0.27 14.34 -17.38
C GLY A 96 -0.46 15.27 -16.42
N THR A 97 -1.57 14.80 -15.87
CA THR A 97 -2.34 15.45 -14.81
C THR A 97 -2.39 14.52 -13.59
N PRO A 98 -2.05 14.97 -12.36
CA PRO A 98 -2.18 14.13 -11.17
C PRO A 98 -3.61 13.61 -11.00
N ALA A 99 -3.75 12.33 -10.65
CA ALA A 99 -5.05 11.65 -10.66
C ALA A 99 -6.08 12.25 -9.68
N TRP A 100 -5.61 12.86 -8.58
CA TRP A 100 -6.46 13.60 -7.63
C TRP A 100 -7.01 14.93 -8.16
N GLU A 101 -6.44 15.49 -9.24
CA GLU A 101 -6.96 16.69 -9.90
C GLU A 101 -8.04 16.36 -10.95
N VAL A 102 -8.33 15.07 -11.18
CA VAL A 102 -9.22 14.60 -12.24
C VAL A 102 -10.40 13.81 -11.66
N GLU A 103 -11.61 14.34 -11.81
CA GLU A 103 -12.83 13.56 -11.63
C GLU A 103 -13.15 12.77 -12.90
N LEU A 104 -13.32 11.44 -12.78
CA LEU A 104 -13.66 10.53 -13.87
C LEU A 104 -15.18 10.32 -13.90
N ASP A 105 -15.83 10.73 -15.00
CA ASP A 105 -17.27 10.59 -15.20
C ASP A 105 -17.71 9.12 -15.39
N LEU A 106 -18.58 8.63 -14.49
CA LEU A 106 -19.18 7.30 -14.57
C LEU A 106 -20.56 7.31 -15.26
N PRO A 107 -21.01 6.20 -15.88
CA PRO A 107 -22.29 6.13 -16.61
C PRO A 107 -23.55 6.51 -15.80
N ASN A 108 -23.54 6.36 -14.48
CA ASN A 108 -24.64 6.78 -13.58
C ASN A 108 -24.56 8.25 -13.14
N GLY A 109 -23.58 9.02 -13.63
CA GLY A 109 -23.37 10.43 -13.28
C GLY A 109 -22.73 10.64 -11.90
N LEU A 110 -22.02 9.64 -11.37
CA LEU A 110 -20.93 9.86 -10.42
C LEU A 110 -19.74 10.48 -11.14
N ALA A 111 -18.98 11.32 -10.44
CA ALA A 111 -17.67 11.78 -10.83
C ALA A 111 -16.76 11.55 -9.62
N LEU A 112 -15.64 10.84 -9.80
CA LEU A 112 -14.77 10.35 -8.71
C LEU A 112 -13.31 10.42 -9.15
N THR A 113 -12.38 10.68 -8.23
CA THR A 113 -10.93 10.56 -8.54
C THR A 113 -10.55 9.10 -8.76
N TYR A 114 -9.36 8.88 -9.35
CA TYR A 114 -8.83 7.52 -9.53
C TYR A 114 -8.73 6.79 -8.18
N GLY A 115 -8.12 7.41 -7.17
CA GLY A 115 -7.99 6.87 -5.82
C GLY A 115 -9.33 6.57 -5.16
N GLN A 116 -10.33 7.44 -5.32
CA GLN A 116 -11.68 7.17 -4.81
C GLN A 116 -12.31 5.92 -5.43
N ILE A 117 -11.99 5.59 -6.69
CA ILE A 117 -12.49 4.35 -7.32
C ILE A 117 -11.69 3.13 -6.84
N VAL A 118 -10.36 3.24 -6.65
CA VAL A 118 -9.52 2.19 -6.02
C VAL A 118 -10.05 1.87 -4.62
N ALA A 119 -10.43 2.87 -3.82
CA ALA A 119 -10.96 2.71 -2.47
C ALA A 119 -12.43 2.26 -2.38
N LEU A 120 -13.13 2.14 -3.51
CA LEU A 120 -14.55 1.75 -3.59
C LEU A 120 -14.77 0.40 -4.27
N GLY A 121 -13.88 -0.01 -5.18
CA GLY A 121 -13.87 -1.36 -5.75
C GLY A 121 -13.53 -2.41 -4.70
N GLY A 122 -13.99 -3.66 -4.91
CA GLY A 122 -13.76 -4.79 -4.01
C GLY A 122 -14.56 -4.71 -2.69
N ASP A 123 -14.27 -3.69 -1.89
CA ASP A 123 -14.71 -3.50 -0.50
C ASP A 123 -16.18 -3.10 -0.37
N PHE A 124 -16.58 -2.11 -1.17
CA PHE A 124 -17.89 -1.47 -1.08
C PHE A 124 -18.76 -1.81 -2.29
N TYR A 125 -18.15 -2.07 -3.44
CA TYR A 125 -18.84 -2.38 -4.69
C TYR A 125 -18.26 -3.66 -5.31
N GLY A 126 -19.15 -4.58 -5.65
CA GLY A 126 -18.82 -5.94 -6.08
C GLY A 126 -20.05 -6.86 -6.07
N ASP A 127 -19.85 -8.11 -6.45
CA ASP A 127 -20.85 -9.18 -6.36
C ASP A 127 -20.39 -10.23 -5.34
N PRO A 128 -20.89 -10.19 -4.08
CA PRO A 128 -20.43 -11.10 -3.02
C PRO A 128 -20.81 -12.56 -3.25
N ASP A 129 -21.81 -12.83 -4.09
CA ASP A 129 -22.22 -14.19 -4.47
C ASP A 129 -21.39 -14.71 -5.66
N ARG A 130 -20.62 -13.84 -6.35
CA ARG A 130 -19.86 -14.18 -7.55
C ARG A 130 -18.48 -13.49 -7.62
N PRO A 131 -17.53 -13.85 -6.72
CA PRO A 131 -16.14 -13.42 -6.82
C PRO A 131 -15.57 -13.55 -8.25
N ILE A 132 -14.75 -12.58 -8.63
CA ILE A 132 -14.19 -12.40 -9.98
C ILE A 132 -13.29 -13.58 -10.31
N SER A 133 -12.38 -13.94 -9.41
CA SER A 133 -11.39 -15.00 -9.59
C SER A 133 -11.99 -16.41 -9.71
N ASP A 134 -13.25 -16.60 -9.29
CA ASP A 134 -14.00 -17.86 -9.44
C ASP A 134 -14.45 -18.14 -10.89
N GLY A 135 -14.27 -17.20 -11.82
CA GLY A 135 -14.54 -17.44 -13.24
C GLY A 135 -13.60 -18.48 -13.83
N GLY A 136 -14.16 -19.59 -14.32
CA GLY A 136 -13.41 -20.75 -14.84
C GLY A 136 -12.69 -20.48 -16.16
N THR A 137 -12.96 -19.35 -16.81
CA THR A 137 -12.29 -18.87 -18.02
C THR A 137 -11.99 -17.37 -17.91
N VAL A 138 -11.01 -16.87 -18.68
CA VAL A 138 -10.72 -15.43 -18.80
C VAL A 138 -11.99 -14.62 -19.09
N SER A 139 -12.78 -15.04 -20.09
CA SER A 139 -14.03 -14.36 -20.45
C SER A 139 -15.05 -14.33 -19.31
N GLU A 140 -15.14 -15.39 -18.51
CA GLU A 140 -16.05 -15.40 -17.35
C GLU A 140 -15.57 -14.45 -16.24
N ARG A 141 -14.26 -14.40 -15.97
CA ARG A 141 -13.70 -13.45 -14.99
C ARG A 141 -13.93 -12.01 -15.42
N MET A 142 -13.69 -11.68 -16.70
CA MET A 142 -13.97 -10.36 -17.25
C MET A 142 -15.46 -9.98 -17.14
N GLN A 143 -16.38 -10.93 -17.34
CA GLN A 143 -17.82 -10.70 -17.15
C GLN A 143 -18.19 -10.47 -15.68
N ARG A 144 -17.57 -11.20 -14.74
CA ARG A 144 -17.75 -11.00 -13.29
C ARG A 144 -17.19 -9.65 -12.84
N PHE A 145 -15.99 -9.29 -13.27
CA PHE A 145 -15.41 -7.96 -13.08
C PHE A 145 -16.34 -6.86 -13.61
N THR A 146 -16.83 -7.01 -14.84
CA THR A 146 -17.77 -6.03 -15.45
C THR A 146 -19.05 -5.90 -14.63
N ALA A 147 -19.57 -6.99 -14.04
CA ALA A 147 -20.72 -6.94 -13.13
C ALA A 147 -20.39 -6.23 -11.81
N ALA A 148 -19.22 -6.51 -11.22
CA ALA A 148 -18.73 -5.86 -10.01
C ALA A 148 -18.57 -4.33 -10.21
N PHE A 149 -17.85 -3.90 -11.24
CA PHE A 149 -17.68 -2.49 -11.61
C PHE A 149 -19.02 -1.79 -11.85
N ASN A 150 -19.96 -2.44 -12.55
CA ASN A 150 -21.28 -1.87 -12.80
C ASN A 150 -22.12 -1.65 -11.53
N SER A 151 -21.82 -2.33 -10.41
CA SER A 151 -22.47 -2.04 -9.13
C SER A 151 -22.12 -0.64 -8.60
N LEU A 152 -20.90 -0.14 -8.88
CA LEU A 152 -20.51 1.25 -8.65
C LEU A 152 -21.00 2.17 -9.76
N ALA A 153 -20.69 1.82 -11.01
CA ALA A 153 -20.69 2.77 -12.13
C ALA A 153 -22.01 2.89 -12.90
N SER A 154 -22.94 1.92 -12.77
CA SER A 154 -24.19 1.88 -13.56
C SER A 154 -25.47 2.03 -12.74
N LEU A 155 -25.45 1.79 -11.43
CA LEU A 155 -26.65 1.87 -10.59
C LEU A 155 -26.90 3.31 -10.09
N PRO A 156 -28.09 3.91 -10.27
CA PRO A 156 -28.37 5.27 -9.77
C PRO A 156 -28.29 5.42 -8.25
N ALA A 157 -28.56 4.36 -7.50
CA ALA A 157 -28.50 4.38 -6.03
C ALA A 157 -27.07 4.60 -5.51
N SER A 158 -26.07 4.06 -6.23
CA SER A 158 -24.65 4.10 -5.87
C SER A 158 -24.11 5.53 -5.78
N LYS A 159 -24.70 6.49 -6.50
CA LYS A 159 -24.30 7.90 -6.40
C LYS A 159 -24.39 8.42 -4.96
N SER A 160 -25.58 8.35 -4.37
CA SER A 160 -25.80 8.81 -2.99
C SER A 160 -25.22 7.87 -1.93
N GLU A 161 -24.76 6.68 -2.30
CA GLU A 161 -24.17 5.68 -1.41
C GLU A 161 -22.64 5.89 -1.33
N ALA A 162 -21.97 6.06 -2.47
CA ALA A 162 -20.54 6.41 -2.56
C ALA A 162 -20.24 7.72 -1.83
N GLU A 163 -21.02 8.78 -2.04
CA GLU A 163 -20.91 10.05 -1.32
C GLU A 163 -20.90 9.86 0.21
N LYS A 164 -21.70 8.93 0.74
CA LYS A 164 -21.76 8.63 2.19
C LYS A 164 -20.61 7.75 2.66
N ILE A 165 -20.16 6.79 1.84
CA ILE A 165 -19.00 5.94 2.15
C ILE A 165 -17.75 6.81 2.26
N LEU A 166 -17.51 7.67 1.27
CA LEU A 166 -16.39 8.60 1.22
C LEU A 166 -16.44 9.62 2.37
N ALA A 167 -17.63 10.09 2.77
CA ALA A 167 -17.77 10.97 3.94
C ALA A 167 -17.36 10.29 5.27
N VAL A 168 -17.52 8.97 5.41
CA VAL A 168 -17.05 8.21 6.57
C VAL A 168 -15.55 7.91 6.46
N MET A 169 -15.06 7.58 5.27
CA MET A 169 -13.62 7.42 4.97
C MET A 169 -12.84 8.72 5.23
N GLN A 170 -13.49 9.88 5.09
CA GLN A 170 -12.88 11.16 5.43
C GLN A 170 -12.56 11.28 6.94
N GLU A 171 -13.27 10.58 7.84
CA GLU A 171 -12.96 10.53 9.28
C GLU A 171 -11.63 9.78 9.53
N GLU A 172 -11.41 8.67 8.84
CA GLU A 172 -10.18 7.87 8.83
C GLU A 172 -8.99 8.71 8.35
N ILE A 173 -9.13 9.31 7.16
CA ILE A 173 -8.11 10.17 6.55
C ILE A 173 -7.75 11.35 7.47
N GLN A 174 -8.73 11.97 8.14
CA GLN A 174 -8.47 13.06 9.09
C GLN A 174 -7.66 12.59 10.31
N ALA A 175 -7.97 11.41 10.85
CA ALA A 175 -7.26 10.85 11.99
C ALA A 175 -5.80 10.50 11.66
N ALA A 176 -5.57 9.85 10.51
CA ALA A 176 -4.23 9.57 10.00
C ALA A 176 -3.43 10.86 9.80
N ASN A 177 -4.02 11.87 9.15
CA ASN A 177 -3.38 13.17 8.97
C ASN A 177 -3.05 13.89 10.28
N GLN A 178 -3.90 13.77 11.29
CA GLN A 178 -3.61 14.33 12.61
C GLN A 178 -2.42 13.61 13.26
N ALA A 179 -2.29 12.29 13.11
CA ALA A 179 -1.13 11.54 13.58
C ALA A 179 0.17 11.98 12.87
N ILE A 180 0.17 12.05 11.54
CA ILE A 180 1.30 12.53 10.71
C ILE A 180 1.76 13.91 11.18
N ASN A 181 0.84 14.87 11.31
CA ASN A 181 1.14 16.24 11.76
C ASN A 181 1.71 16.28 13.20
N ASN A 182 1.24 15.39 14.07
CA ASN A 182 1.75 15.26 15.44
C ASN A 182 3.11 14.52 15.50
N GLY A 183 3.52 13.82 14.44
CA GLY A 183 4.69 12.93 14.43
C GLY A 183 4.46 11.62 15.17
N VAL A 184 3.19 11.19 15.22
CA VAL A 184 2.73 9.90 15.72
C VAL A 184 2.59 8.96 14.52
N GLN A 185 2.86 7.67 14.67
CA GLN A 185 2.67 6.71 13.57
C GLN A 185 1.18 6.62 13.22
N PRO A 186 0.79 6.78 11.93
CA PRO A 186 -0.60 6.69 11.48
C PRO A 186 -1.38 5.48 11.98
N HIS A 187 -0.76 4.32 12.13
CA HIS A 187 -1.46 3.16 12.69
C HIS A 187 -2.04 3.38 14.08
N GLU A 188 -1.39 4.20 14.93
CA GLU A 188 -1.93 4.49 16.25
C GLU A 188 -3.25 5.28 16.18
N ALA A 189 -3.59 5.90 15.05
CA ALA A 189 -4.89 6.51 14.82
C ALA A 189 -5.91 5.46 14.36
N TYR A 190 -5.53 4.58 13.44
CA TYR A 190 -6.38 3.47 12.97
C TYR A 190 -6.78 2.53 14.13
N ASP A 191 -5.84 2.20 15.02
CA ASP A 191 -6.12 1.39 16.22
C ASP A 191 -7.11 2.07 17.19
N LYS A 192 -7.10 3.41 17.27
CA LYS A 192 -8.03 4.20 18.11
C LYS A 192 -9.43 4.33 17.49
N LEU A 193 -9.54 4.32 16.15
CA LEU A 193 -10.83 4.32 15.44
C LEU A 193 -11.54 2.96 15.54
N GLY A 194 -10.78 1.86 15.57
CA GLY A 194 -11.29 0.53 15.87
C GLY A 194 -12.30 -0.01 14.85
N ASP A 195 -13.56 -0.19 15.27
CA ASP A 195 -14.64 -0.77 14.46
C ASP A 195 -15.75 0.25 14.09
N GLU A 196 -15.67 1.51 14.54
CA GLU A 196 -16.77 2.47 14.41
C GLU A 196 -17.11 2.76 12.93
N LEU A 197 -16.09 2.89 12.08
CA LEU A 197 -16.26 3.18 10.65
C LEU A 197 -16.89 1.98 9.91
N SER A 198 -16.43 0.76 10.20
CA SER A 198 -17.05 -0.49 9.72
C SER A 198 -18.54 -0.61 10.11
N ALA A 199 -18.92 -0.14 11.30
CA ALA A 199 -20.31 -0.09 11.73
C ALA A 199 -21.15 0.94 10.94
N LYS A 200 -20.57 2.09 10.59
CA LYS A 200 -21.19 3.11 9.72
C LYS A 200 -21.33 2.60 8.28
N TRP A 201 -20.27 2.04 7.70
CA TRP A 201 -20.27 1.48 6.34
C TRP A 201 -21.23 0.30 6.16
N ASN A 202 -21.34 -0.59 7.15
CA ASN A 202 -22.34 -1.65 7.09
C ASN A 202 -23.77 -1.09 7.02
N ARG A 203 -24.07 0.01 7.75
CA ARG A 203 -25.38 0.67 7.69
C ARG A 203 -25.62 1.38 6.36
N ILE A 204 -24.61 2.06 5.82
CA ILE A 204 -24.72 2.74 4.52
C ILE A 204 -25.03 1.74 3.40
N THR A 205 -24.35 0.59 3.40
CA THR A 205 -24.51 -0.48 2.39
C THR A 205 -25.71 -1.41 2.65
N GLY A 206 -26.73 -0.94 3.36
CA GLY A 206 -28.01 -1.65 3.54
C GLY A 206 -28.07 -2.67 4.69
N GLY A 207 -27.09 -2.65 5.59
CA GLY A 207 -27.03 -3.50 6.78
C GLY A 207 -27.45 -2.81 8.09
N GLY A 208 -27.32 -3.54 9.19
CA GLY A 208 -27.57 -3.06 10.53
C GLY A 208 -29.05 -2.83 10.86
N SER A 209 -29.31 -2.55 12.13
CA SER A 209 -30.64 -2.33 12.69
C SER A 209 -30.58 -1.32 13.84
N ILE A 210 -31.75 -1.00 14.40
CA ILE A 210 -31.88 -0.15 15.59
C ILE A 210 -31.25 -0.76 16.85
N PHE A 211 -31.08 -2.09 16.89
CA PHE A 211 -30.51 -2.81 18.04
C PHE A 211 -29.01 -3.09 17.91
N THR A 212 -28.49 -3.16 16.68
CA THR A 212 -27.08 -3.45 16.42
C THR A 212 -26.67 -2.92 15.04
N PRO A 213 -25.52 -2.24 14.88
CA PRO A 213 -25.06 -1.80 13.57
C PRO A 213 -24.65 -2.98 12.66
N TRP A 214 -24.59 -4.20 13.19
CA TRP A 214 -23.92 -5.34 12.60
C TRP A 214 -24.80 -6.37 11.89
N VAL A 215 -26.12 -6.35 12.12
CA VAL A 215 -27.07 -7.35 11.62
C VAL A 215 -28.36 -6.65 11.17
N PRO A 216 -28.89 -6.90 9.97
CA PRO A 216 -28.34 -7.77 8.90
C PRO A 216 -26.98 -7.29 8.35
N LEU A 217 -26.32 -8.13 7.55
CA LEU A 217 -25.11 -7.76 6.81
C LEU A 217 -25.50 -6.92 5.59
N GLY A 218 -24.92 -5.72 5.49
CA GLY A 218 -24.93 -4.88 4.29
C GLY A 218 -23.92 -5.40 3.27
N ARG A 219 -23.84 -4.76 2.10
CA ARG A 219 -22.97 -5.20 1.00
C ARG A 219 -21.49 -5.23 1.42
N TYR A 220 -21.02 -4.24 2.17
CA TYR A 220 -19.67 -4.17 2.75
C TYR A 220 -19.28 -5.46 3.51
N LEU A 221 -20.09 -5.87 4.50
CA LEU A 221 -19.81 -7.08 5.28
C LEU A 221 -20.08 -8.40 4.53
N LYS A 222 -20.82 -8.37 3.42
CA LYS A 222 -20.99 -9.53 2.55
C LYS A 222 -19.78 -9.74 1.66
N LEU A 223 -19.25 -8.66 1.07
CA LEU A 223 -18.01 -8.69 0.29
C LEU A 223 -16.87 -9.19 1.16
N ALA A 224 -16.67 -8.62 2.36
CA ALA A 224 -15.70 -9.08 3.36
C ALA A 224 -15.85 -10.56 3.80
N ALA A 225 -16.97 -11.25 3.51
CA ALA A 225 -17.14 -12.67 3.82
C ALA A 225 -16.65 -13.61 2.70
N THR A 226 -16.58 -13.13 1.46
CA THR A 226 -16.19 -13.89 0.24
C THR A 226 -15.09 -13.21 -0.58
N ASN A 227 -14.40 -12.24 0.01
CA ASN A 227 -13.31 -11.40 -0.50
C ASN A 227 -11.98 -12.14 -0.80
N TRP A 228 -11.98 -13.40 -1.25
CA TRP A 228 -10.71 -14.02 -1.67
C TRP A 228 -10.10 -13.35 -2.90
N ASP A 229 -10.87 -12.58 -3.67
CA ASP A 229 -10.37 -11.72 -4.77
C ASP A 229 -9.30 -10.70 -4.34
N HIS A 230 -9.05 -10.48 -3.05
CA HIS A 230 -8.01 -9.58 -2.54
C HIS A 230 -6.70 -10.34 -2.24
N PHE A 231 -6.74 -11.68 -2.18
CA PHE A 231 -5.64 -12.48 -1.63
C PHE A 231 -4.81 -13.20 -2.69
N GLY A 232 -3.53 -12.85 -2.79
CA GLY A 232 -2.51 -13.56 -3.55
C GLY A 232 -2.92 -13.90 -5.00
N THR A 233 -2.88 -15.18 -5.38
CA THR A 233 -3.16 -15.59 -6.77
C THR A 233 -4.58 -15.32 -7.22
N TRP A 234 -5.52 -15.12 -6.30
CA TRP A 234 -6.90 -14.75 -6.62
C TRP A 234 -6.99 -13.25 -6.97
N ALA A 235 -6.29 -12.38 -6.23
CA ALA A 235 -6.11 -10.97 -6.60
C ALA A 235 -5.42 -10.78 -7.94
N VAL A 236 -4.36 -11.55 -8.22
CA VAL A 236 -3.75 -11.55 -9.56
C VAL A 236 -4.77 -11.88 -10.66
N ALA A 237 -5.71 -12.79 -10.39
CA ALA A 237 -6.76 -13.15 -11.34
C ALA A 237 -7.90 -12.11 -11.44
N ALA A 238 -8.20 -11.40 -10.36
CA ALA A 238 -9.17 -10.30 -10.33
C ALA A 238 -8.63 -9.05 -11.04
N TYR A 239 -7.40 -8.63 -10.70
CA TYR A 239 -6.66 -7.57 -11.39
C TYR A 239 -6.58 -7.82 -12.90
N LYS A 240 -6.06 -8.99 -13.33
CA LYS A 240 -5.94 -9.33 -14.76
C LYS A 240 -7.26 -9.20 -15.52
N ALA A 241 -8.35 -9.68 -14.94
CA ALA A 241 -9.66 -9.63 -15.55
C ALA A 241 -10.19 -8.18 -15.67
N GLY A 242 -9.89 -7.34 -14.68
CA GLY A 242 -10.26 -5.92 -14.69
C GLY A 242 -9.43 -5.08 -15.63
N HIS A 243 -8.11 -5.20 -15.54
CA HIS A 243 -7.16 -4.53 -16.42
C HIS A 243 -7.44 -4.88 -17.89
N ALA A 244 -7.65 -6.16 -18.22
CA ALA A 244 -8.05 -6.57 -19.57
C ALA A 244 -9.34 -5.91 -20.09
N VAL A 245 -10.32 -5.65 -19.22
CA VAL A 245 -11.54 -4.90 -19.56
C VAL A 245 -11.23 -3.40 -19.75
N ALA A 246 -10.40 -2.82 -18.89
CA ALA A 246 -9.94 -1.44 -19.01
C ALA A 246 -9.17 -1.19 -20.32
N LEU A 247 -8.21 -2.04 -20.68
CA LEU A 247 -7.45 -1.94 -21.94
C LEU A 247 -8.37 -2.07 -23.17
N GLN A 248 -9.39 -2.93 -23.13
CA GLN A 248 -10.38 -3.02 -24.20
C GLN A 248 -11.25 -1.76 -24.34
N GLN A 249 -11.57 -1.10 -23.22
CA GLN A 249 -12.25 0.20 -23.21
C GLN A 249 -11.31 1.34 -23.65
N ALA A 250 -10.01 1.29 -23.35
CA ALA A 250 -9.00 2.22 -23.85
C ALA A 250 -8.82 2.12 -25.38
N ALA A 251 -8.68 0.89 -25.91
CA ALA A 251 -8.65 0.66 -27.36
C ALA A 251 -9.97 1.05 -28.05
N LYS A 252 -11.11 1.03 -27.34
CA LYS A 252 -12.37 1.61 -27.83
C LYS A 252 -12.32 3.14 -27.84
N ALA A 253 -11.75 3.77 -26.81
CA ALA A 253 -11.56 5.21 -26.74
C ALA A 253 -10.67 5.73 -27.89
N HIS A 254 -9.63 4.99 -28.26
CA HIS A 254 -8.81 5.26 -29.45
C HIS A 254 -9.69 5.41 -30.71
N ARG A 255 -10.57 4.42 -30.95
CA ARG A 255 -11.45 4.39 -32.12
C ARG A 255 -12.57 5.44 -32.07
N SER A 256 -13.01 5.84 -30.88
CA SER A 256 -14.10 6.82 -30.72
C SER A 256 -13.59 8.27 -30.70
N GLY A 257 -12.32 8.49 -30.38
CA GLY A 257 -11.70 9.81 -30.19
C GLY A 257 -12.31 10.61 -29.03
N GLN A 258 -13.10 9.99 -28.16
CA GLN A 258 -13.83 10.67 -27.09
C GLN A 258 -13.14 10.48 -25.74
N ARG A 259 -12.73 11.59 -25.12
CA ARG A 259 -12.11 11.63 -23.78
C ARG A 259 -12.89 10.81 -22.73
N LYS A 260 -14.22 10.89 -22.73
CA LYS A 260 -15.10 10.12 -21.81
C LYS A 260 -14.94 8.60 -21.92
N ASP A 261 -14.57 8.07 -23.09
CA ASP A 261 -14.32 6.63 -23.24
C ASP A 261 -12.97 6.25 -22.60
N LEU A 262 -11.99 7.17 -22.57
CA LEU A 262 -10.71 6.97 -21.87
C LEU A 262 -10.87 7.17 -20.36
N GLU A 263 -11.68 8.15 -19.92
CA GLU A 263 -12.04 8.32 -18.50
C GLU A 263 -12.74 7.07 -17.95
N LEU A 264 -13.63 6.46 -18.75
CA LEU A 264 -14.23 5.17 -18.40
C LEU A 264 -13.21 4.01 -18.38
N ALA A 265 -12.17 4.05 -19.22
CA ALA A 265 -11.08 3.07 -19.18
C ALA A 265 -10.26 3.21 -17.89
N TYR A 266 -9.90 4.43 -17.51
CA TYR A 266 -9.23 4.72 -16.24
C TYR A 266 -10.11 4.35 -15.04
N ALA A 267 -11.41 4.62 -15.07
CA ALA A 267 -12.33 4.20 -14.01
C ALA A 267 -12.42 2.67 -13.87
N MET A 268 -12.44 1.94 -15.00
CA MET A 268 -12.35 0.48 -14.97
C MET A 268 -10.99 0.02 -14.42
N ASN A 269 -9.90 0.71 -14.75
CA ASN A 269 -8.59 0.34 -14.27
C ASN A 269 -8.43 0.60 -12.77
N ALA A 270 -8.88 1.75 -12.25
CA ALA A 270 -8.89 2.04 -10.82
C ALA A 270 -9.62 0.96 -10.00
N PHE A 271 -10.75 0.45 -10.51
CA PHE A 271 -11.48 -0.64 -9.87
C PHE A 271 -10.72 -1.98 -9.93
N ALA A 272 -9.85 -2.18 -10.93
CA ALA A 272 -8.94 -3.34 -10.99
C ALA A 272 -7.72 -3.16 -10.08
N ASP A 273 -7.20 -1.93 -10.00
CA ASP A 273 -6.02 -1.54 -9.23
C ASP A 273 -6.24 -1.64 -7.71
N HIS A 274 -7.50 -1.68 -7.27
CA HIS A 274 -7.85 -2.13 -5.92
C HIS A 274 -7.16 -3.47 -5.60
N PHE A 275 -7.46 -4.52 -6.38
CA PHE A 275 -6.86 -5.85 -6.23
C PHE A 275 -5.36 -5.89 -6.56
N LEU A 276 -4.85 -4.91 -7.33
CA LEU A 276 -3.41 -4.74 -7.55
C LEU A 276 -2.71 -4.21 -6.30
N SER A 277 -3.32 -3.24 -5.61
CA SER A 277 -2.79 -2.61 -4.41
C SER A 277 -2.81 -3.55 -3.20
N ASP A 278 -3.81 -4.44 -3.10
CA ASP A 278 -3.82 -5.52 -2.11
C ASP A 278 -2.57 -6.41 -2.20
N LEU A 279 -2.01 -6.60 -3.40
CA LEU A 279 -0.78 -7.37 -3.63
C LEU A 279 0.51 -6.67 -3.15
N PHE A 280 0.37 -5.53 -2.46
CA PHE A 280 1.45 -4.87 -1.73
C PHE A 280 1.16 -4.78 -0.22
N SER A 281 0.07 -5.39 0.24
CA SER A 281 -0.21 -5.54 1.67
C SER A 281 0.15 -6.94 2.15
N GLY A 282 1.08 -7.03 3.11
CA GLY A 282 1.66 -8.28 3.60
C GLY A 282 0.61 -9.35 3.98
N GLY A 283 -0.48 -8.93 4.60
CA GLY A 283 -1.60 -9.79 5.01
C GLY A 283 -2.34 -10.46 3.87
N HIS A 284 -2.31 -9.90 2.66
CA HIS A 284 -3.00 -10.44 1.48
C HIS A 284 -2.13 -11.41 0.66
N LEU A 285 -0.80 -11.38 0.82
CA LEU A 285 0.13 -12.12 -0.06
C LEU A 285 0.06 -13.65 0.13
N ARG A 286 0.14 -14.10 1.39
CA ARG A 286 0.26 -15.54 1.73
C ARG A 286 -0.86 -16.09 2.61
N THR A 287 -1.79 -15.25 3.08
CA THR A 287 -2.94 -15.71 3.87
C THR A 287 -3.84 -16.63 3.04
N PRO A 288 -4.08 -17.89 3.46
CA PRO A 288 -4.84 -18.86 2.68
C PRO A 288 -6.35 -18.64 2.80
N ARG A 289 -6.83 -17.44 2.42
CA ARG A 289 -8.18 -16.92 2.67
C ARG A 289 -9.30 -17.86 2.23
N LYS A 290 -9.26 -18.29 0.96
CA LYS A 290 -10.25 -19.18 0.36
C LYS A 290 -10.17 -20.59 0.94
N GLN A 291 -8.96 -21.12 1.11
CA GLN A 291 -8.73 -22.46 1.64
C GLN A 291 -9.18 -22.56 3.10
N LEU A 292 -9.05 -21.50 3.91
CA LEU A 292 -9.61 -21.43 5.26
C LEU A 292 -11.15 -21.40 5.25
N TYR A 293 -11.76 -20.60 4.38
CA TYR A 293 -13.22 -20.55 4.19
C TYR A 293 -13.80 -21.92 3.80
N GLU A 294 -13.15 -22.64 2.89
CA GLU A 294 -13.56 -23.97 2.42
C GLU A 294 -13.27 -25.10 3.43
N LYS A 295 -12.17 -25.01 4.19
CA LYS A 295 -11.71 -26.05 5.13
C LYS A 295 -12.46 -26.04 6.46
N VAL A 296 -12.91 -24.88 6.92
CA VAL A 296 -13.43 -24.68 8.28
C VAL A 296 -14.95 -24.65 8.28
N THR A 297 -15.58 -25.41 9.18
CA THR A 297 -17.03 -25.40 9.38
C THR A 297 -17.38 -24.77 10.74
N PRO A 298 -18.24 -23.72 10.80
CA PRO A 298 -18.79 -22.97 9.67
C PRO A 298 -17.74 -22.09 8.98
N SER A 299 -17.96 -21.77 7.70
CA SER A 299 -17.01 -21.04 6.85
C SER A 299 -16.65 -19.65 7.37
N ASP A 300 -17.60 -18.96 8.00
CA ASP A 300 -17.38 -17.68 8.71
C ASP A 300 -16.25 -17.78 9.76
N VAL A 301 -16.06 -18.93 10.40
CA VAL A 301 -14.93 -19.13 11.32
C VAL A 301 -13.61 -19.23 10.56
N GLY A 302 -13.60 -19.77 9.34
CA GLY A 302 -12.44 -19.72 8.44
C GLY A 302 -12.04 -18.29 8.07
N SER A 303 -13.02 -17.45 7.73
CA SER A 303 -12.84 -16.00 7.50
C SER A 303 -12.26 -15.30 8.73
N LEU A 304 -12.88 -15.49 9.89
CA LEU A 304 -12.38 -14.93 11.16
C LEU A 304 -10.97 -15.41 11.55
N LEU A 305 -10.55 -16.60 11.12
CA LEU A 305 -9.19 -17.11 11.34
C LEU A 305 -8.18 -16.52 10.38
N SER A 306 -8.54 -16.31 9.10
CA SER A 306 -7.64 -15.69 8.12
C SER A 306 -7.24 -14.29 8.56
N ARG A 307 -8.17 -13.53 9.18
CA ARG A 307 -7.87 -12.21 9.75
C ARG A 307 -6.69 -12.21 10.74
N TYR A 308 -6.49 -13.24 11.57
CA TYR A 308 -5.35 -13.23 12.51
C TYR A 308 -4.01 -13.33 11.80
N MET A 309 -3.93 -14.13 10.73
CA MET A 309 -2.72 -14.21 9.92
C MET A 309 -2.51 -12.96 9.07
N HIS A 310 -3.60 -12.41 8.52
CA HIS A 310 -3.61 -11.15 7.81
C HIS A 310 -3.06 -10.02 8.68
N ASP A 311 -3.64 -9.80 9.87
CA ASP A 311 -3.22 -8.74 10.79
C ASP A 311 -1.77 -8.96 11.28
N GLU A 312 -1.32 -10.22 11.50
CA GLU A 312 0.08 -10.57 11.83
C GLU A 312 1.05 -10.21 10.68
N ASP A 313 0.70 -10.55 9.45
CA ASP A 313 1.51 -10.30 8.25
C ASP A 313 1.51 -8.83 7.82
N CYS A 314 0.45 -8.06 8.09
CA CYS A 314 0.46 -6.59 7.98
C CYS A 314 1.27 -5.93 9.09
N GLU A 315 1.23 -6.43 10.33
CA GLU A 315 1.92 -5.85 11.48
C GLU A 315 3.44 -6.02 11.44
N PHE A 316 3.91 -7.26 11.23
CA PHE A 316 5.33 -7.59 11.28
C PHE A 316 6.02 -7.57 9.92
N GLY A 317 5.24 -7.46 8.84
CA GLY A 317 5.70 -7.35 7.46
C GLY A 317 6.37 -8.60 6.89
N LEU A 318 6.53 -8.64 5.57
CA LEU A 318 7.14 -9.74 4.84
C LEU A 318 8.29 -9.24 3.96
N ASN A 319 9.43 -9.90 4.04
CA ASN A 319 10.49 -9.81 3.05
C ASN A 319 9.98 -10.40 1.74
N VAL A 320 9.90 -9.57 0.71
CA VAL A 320 9.37 -9.90 -0.62
C VAL A 320 10.42 -9.64 -1.69
N PHE A 321 10.24 -10.30 -2.84
CA PHE A 321 11.08 -10.17 -4.03
C PHE A 321 10.15 -10.19 -5.25
N ASN A 322 10.48 -9.46 -6.31
CA ASN A 322 9.67 -9.43 -7.54
C ASN A 322 10.42 -10.05 -8.74
N ALA A 323 9.83 -9.97 -9.94
CA ALA A 323 10.41 -10.54 -11.16
C ALA A 323 11.57 -9.71 -11.75
N MET A 324 11.89 -8.56 -11.15
CA MET A 324 12.94 -7.62 -11.56
C MET A 324 14.18 -7.69 -10.65
N ASP A 325 14.31 -8.77 -9.86
CA ASP A 325 15.35 -8.98 -8.85
C ASP A 325 15.40 -7.91 -7.72
N GLU A 326 14.32 -7.14 -7.54
CA GLU A 326 14.19 -6.21 -6.42
C GLU A 326 13.77 -6.95 -5.14
N SER A 327 14.11 -6.39 -3.97
CA SER A 327 13.71 -6.93 -2.68
C SER A 327 13.40 -5.81 -1.67
N TRP A 328 12.30 -5.94 -0.94
CA TRP A 328 11.93 -5.01 0.11
C TRP A 328 11.20 -5.72 1.25
N HIS A 329 10.93 -4.99 2.33
CA HIS A 329 10.06 -5.42 3.42
C HIS A 329 8.70 -4.75 3.23
N ALA A 330 7.67 -5.55 2.98
CA ALA A 330 6.30 -5.11 2.76
C ALA A 330 5.51 -5.26 4.06
N TYR A 331 5.09 -4.14 4.67
CA TYR A 331 4.02 -4.18 5.65
C TYR A 331 2.67 -4.26 4.92
N GLY A 332 1.55 -3.93 5.58
CA GLY A 332 0.25 -3.96 4.93
C GLY A 332 -0.76 -2.99 5.53
N ASP A 333 -2.03 -3.36 5.46
CA ASP A 333 -3.18 -2.57 5.91
C ASP A 333 -2.88 -1.83 7.23
N LYS A 334 -3.14 -0.52 7.24
CA LYS A 334 -2.88 0.45 8.32
C LYS A 334 -1.42 0.92 8.45
N ARG A 335 -0.52 0.47 7.57
CA ARG A 335 0.91 0.81 7.61
C ARG A 335 1.35 1.66 6.42
N TYR A 336 0.52 1.91 5.42
CA TYR A 336 0.93 2.62 4.19
C TYR A 336 1.52 4.00 4.47
N PHE A 337 1.03 4.71 5.50
CA PHE A 337 1.56 6.02 5.90
C PHE A 337 2.61 5.97 7.03
N ASP A 338 2.90 4.80 7.60
CA ASP A 338 3.92 4.66 8.64
C ASP A 338 5.34 4.90 8.08
N THR A 339 6.27 5.27 8.96
CA THR A 339 7.66 5.55 8.57
C THR A 339 8.42 4.32 8.09
N VAL A 340 7.95 3.11 8.41
CA VAL A 340 8.59 1.84 8.05
C VAL A 340 8.24 1.37 6.65
N ASP A 341 7.07 1.76 6.13
CA ASP A 341 6.55 1.21 4.87
C ASP A 341 6.96 2.03 3.63
N VAL A 342 7.96 2.92 3.77
CA VAL A 342 8.46 3.79 2.69
C VAL A 342 8.84 2.98 1.45
N ALA A 343 9.55 1.85 1.64
CA ALA A 343 9.97 1.01 0.52
C ALA A 343 8.77 0.40 -0.21
N ASN A 344 7.83 -0.20 0.53
CA ASN A 344 6.63 -0.83 -0.01
C ASN A 344 5.71 0.17 -0.72
N ARG A 345 5.46 1.33 -0.10
CA ARG A 345 4.73 2.46 -0.67
C ARG A 345 5.30 2.90 -2.03
N ASN A 346 6.62 2.90 -2.19
CA ASN A 346 7.22 3.24 -3.47
C ASN A 346 6.92 2.19 -4.56
N HIS A 347 6.91 0.90 -4.23
CA HIS A 347 6.61 -0.16 -5.20
C HIS A 347 5.12 -0.18 -5.59
N VAL A 348 4.19 -0.01 -4.63
CA VAL A 348 2.74 0.05 -4.95
C VAL A 348 2.36 1.30 -5.75
N ASN A 349 3.03 2.44 -5.52
CA ASN A 349 2.80 3.62 -6.36
C ASN A 349 3.37 3.42 -7.77
N ALA A 350 4.53 2.76 -7.90
CA ALA A 350 5.15 2.46 -9.19
C ALA A 350 4.34 1.46 -10.04
N VAL A 351 3.77 0.41 -9.43
CA VAL A 351 2.96 -0.57 -10.17
C VAL A 351 1.59 -0.02 -10.59
N VAL A 352 0.98 0.85 -9.78
CA VAL A 352 -0.28 1.53 -10.13
C VAL A 352 -0.03 2.54 -11.25
N GLN A 353 1.08 3.29 -11.21
CA GLN A 353 1.48 4.11 -12.37
C GLN A 353 1.71 3.26 -13.61
N THR A 354 2.39 2.11 -13.49
CA THR A 354 2.60 1.18 -14.61
C THR A 354 1.26 0.74 -15.21
N SER A 355 0.28 0.36 -14.38
CA SER A 355 -1.06 -0.03 -14.86
C SER A 355 -1.79 1.12 -15.57
N VAL A 356 -1.70 2.35 -15.04
CA VAL A 356 -2.23 3.57 -15.66
C VAL A 356 -1.56 3.86 -17.01
N ASP A 357 -0.26 3.62 -17.13
CA ASP A 357 0.50 3.81 -18.36
C ASP A 357 0.13 2.75 -19.42
N GLU A 358 -0.12 1.50 -19.02
CA GLU A 358 -0.61 0.43 -19.92
C GLU A 358 -2.01 0.75 -20.51
N VAL A 359 -2.90 1.37 -19.71
CA VAL A 359 -4.19 1.91 -20.18
C VAL A 359 -3.97 3.01 -21.21
N PHE A 360 -3.08 3.97 -20.91
CA PHE A 360 -2.80 5.07 -21.82
C PHE A 360 -2.14 4.59 -23.13
N GLN A 361 -1.22 3.63 -23.06
CA GLN A 361 -0.59 3.06 -24.24
C GLN A 361 -1.58 2.29 -25.11
N SER A 362 -2.49 1.52 -24.50
CA SER A 362 -3.58 0.84 -25.22
C SER A 362 -4.54 1.84 -25.90
N PHE A 363 -4.71 3.04 -25.33
CA PHE A 363 -5.42 4.16 -25.96
C PHE A 363 -4.60 4.85 -27.07
N SER A 364 -3.31 5.05 -26.89
CA SER A 364 -2.41 5.63 -27.90
C SER A 364 -2.37 4.75 -29.15
N ASP A 365 -2.08 3.47 -28.95
CA ASP A 365 -1.75 2.53 -30.03
C ASP A 365 -3.00 1.85 -30.61
N GLY A 366 -4.12 1.90 -29.89
CA GLY A 366 -5.39 1.26 -30.26
C GLY A 366 -5.37 -0.27 -30.18
N THR A 367 -4.34 -0.84 -29.54
CA THR A 367 -4.10 -2.27 -29.36
C THR A 367 -4.51 -2.73 -27.95
N VAL A 368 -4.51 -4.05 -27.72
CA VAL A 368 -4.75 -4.64 -26.39
C VAL A 368 -3.75 -5.80 -26.22
N PRO A 369 -2.81 -5.74 -25.27
CA PRO A 369 -1.91 -6.85 -24.94
C PRO A 369 -2.67 -8.03 -24.30
N SER A 370 -2.04 -9.22 -24.24
CA SER A 370 -2.59 -10.38 -23.52
C SER A 370 -2.23 -10.34 -22.03
N GLU A 371 -2.95 -11.10 -21.19
CA GLU A 371 -2.75 -11.13 -19.73
C GLU A 371 -1.33 -11.56 -19.30
N GLU A 372 -0.53 -12.15 -20.19
CA GLU A 372 0.86 -12.54 -19.96
C GLU A 372 1.88 -11.43 -20.24
N ALA A 373 1.44 -10.38 -20.95
CA ALA A 373 2.27 -9.25 -21.37
C ALA A 373 2.04 -7.99 -20.54
N PHE A 374 1.22 -8.05 -19.48
CA PHE A 374 0.98 -6.90 -18.60
C PHE A 374 2.24 -6.59 -17.77
N GLU A 375 2.81 -5.40 -17.95
CA GLU A 375 4.06 -4.97 -17.33
C GLU A 375 3.92 -4.77 -15.81
N ALA A 376 2.74 -4.33 -15.35
CA ALA A 376 2.41 -4.24 -13.92
C ALA A 376 2.65 -5.56 -13.16
N LEU A 377 2.58 -6.72 -13.82
CA LEU A 377 2.80 -8.02 -13.18
C LEU A 377 4.26 -8.29 -12.80
N LEU A 378 5.23 -7.56 -13.37
CA LEU A 378 6.66 -7.73 -13.08
C LEU A 378 7.05 -7.19 -11.69
N TRP A 379 6.31 -6.18 -11.22
CA TRP A 379 6.47 -5.56 -9.90
C TRP A 379 5.99 -6.43 -8.74
N LEU A 380 5.12 -7.40 -9.00
CA LEU A 380 4.44 -8.16 -7.96
C LEU A 380 5.40 -9.02 -7.12
N PRO A 381 5.19 -9.11 -5.79
CA PRO A 381 5.85 -10.10 -4.95
C PRO A 381 5.71 -11.54 -5.48
N ASP A 382 6.77 -12.35 -5.40
CA ASP A 382 6.74 -13.77 -5.71
C ASP A 382 5.91 -14.55 -4.67
N LEU A 383 4.62 -14.63 -4.95
CA LEU A 383 3.64 -15.37 -4.14
C LEU A 383 4.02 -16.85 -3.95
N LYS A 384 4.73 -17.48 -4.89
CA LYS A 384 5.17 -18.89 -4.73
C LYS A 384 6.29 -18.99 -3.70
N GLN A 385 7.20 -18.02 -3.66
CA GLN A 385 8.22 -17.94 -2.62
C GLN A 385 7.59 -17.72 -1.24
N LEU A 386 6.59 -16.84 -1.13
CA LEU A 386 5.89 -16.52 0.12
C LEU A 386 5.02 -17.67 0.64
N GLN A 387 4.40 -18.45 -0.26
CA GLN A 387 3.65 -19.66 0.07
C GLN A 387 4.55 -20.85 0.44
N ASN A 388 5.85 -20.80 0.13
CA ASN A 388 6.81 -21.83 0.53
C ASN A 388 7.19 -21.70 2.01
N HIS A 389 6.35 -22.26 2.88
CA HIS A 389 6.55 -22.29 4.35
C HIS A 389 7.87 -22.95 4.83
N LEU A 390 8.57 -23.70 3.97
CA LEU A 390 9.91 -24.23 4.26
C LEU A 390 11.02 -23.17 4.11
N SER A 391 10.70 -22.01 3.51
CA SER A 391 11.59 -20.86 3.41
C SER A 391 11.76 -20.18 4.77
N ASN A 392 13.01 -19.84 5.11
CA ASN A 392 13.36 -19.08 6.31
C ASN A 392 13.52 -17.57 6.05
N VAL A 393 13.20 -17.10 4.83
CA VAL A 393 13.21 -15.67 4.44
C VAL A 393 12.26 -14.83 5.31
N ASN A 394 11.07 -15.38 5.55
CA ASN A 394 10.05 -14.81 6.41
C ASN A 394 9.81 -15.70 7.61
N TYR A 395 9.29 -15.13 8.69
CA TYR A 395 8.84 -15.89 9.86
C TYR A 395 7.70 -16.86 9.50
N SER A 396 7.45 -17.82 10.38
CA SER A 396 6.50 -18.91 10.12
C SER A 396 5.06 -18.40 10.01
N ALA A 397 4.37 -18.72 8.92
CA ALA A 397 2.97 -18.35 8.73
C ALA A 397 2.06 -19.01 9.79
N LEU A 398 1.07 -18.29 10.32
CA LEU A 398 0.11 -18.84 11.27
C LEU A 398 -0.73 -19.98 10.65
N PHE A 399 -1.10 -19.85 9.37
CA PHE A 399 -1.75 -20.89 8.57
C PHE A 399 -0.98 -21.18 7.27
N VAL A 400 -0.95 -22.44 6.87
CA VAL A 400 -0.29 -22.90 5.64
C VAL A 400 -1.25 -23.75 4.84
N ALA A 401 -1.62 -23.31 3.63
CA ALA A 401 -2.29 -24.18 2.67
C ALA A 401 -1.29 -25.17 2.07
N GLN A 402 -1.55 -26.46 2.18
CA GLN A 402 -0.74 -27.51 1.57
C GLN A 402 -1.64 -28.66 1.10
N ASN A 403 -1.58 -29.01 -0.18
CA ASN A 403 -2.52 -29.94 -0.80
C ASN A 403 -3.98 -29.50 -0.52
N ASN A 404 -4.88 -30.45 -0.20
CA ASN A 404 -6.27 -30.18 0.18
C ASN A 404 -6.43 -29.98 1.71
N THR A 405 -5.42 -29.45 2.41
CA THR A 405 -5.54 -29.13 3.84
C THR A 405 -4.91 -27.78 4.16
N VAL A 406 -5.30 -27.25 5.32
CA VAL A 406 -4.68 -26.08 5.94
C VAL A 406 -4.07 -26.53 7.26
N LEU A 407 -2.77 -26.29 7.43
CA LEU A 407 -2.05 -26.53 8.66
C LEU A 407 -2.05 -25.25 9.51
N ARG A 408 -2.03 -25.38 10.83
CA ARG A 408 -1.89 -24.27 11.79
C ARG A 408 -0.54 -24.37 12.53
N ARG A 409 0.13 -23.25 12.76
CA ARG A 409 1.34 -23.15 13.62
C ARG A 409 1.04 -23.75 15.01
N GLN A 410 1.95 -24.54 15.57
CA GLN A 410 1.68 -25.25 16.82
C GLN A 410 1.64 -24.27 18.01
N ASP A 411 2.69 -23.46 18.17
CA ASP A 411 2.70 -22.29 19.06
C ASP A 411 2.19 -21.05 18.30
N ILE A 412 0.96 -20.64 18.61
CA ILE A 412 0.33 -19.49 17.95
C ILE A 412 1.03 -18.15 18.25
N ASN A 413 1.84 -18.03 19.30
CA ASN A 413 2.46 -16.76 19.69
C ASN A 413 3.95 -16.66 19.33
N ASN A 414 4.56 -17.78 18.94
CA ASN A 414 5.94 -17.82 18.52
C ASN A 414 6.04 -17.80 16.98
N LEU A 415 6.30 -16.61 16.42
CA LEU A 415 6.50 -16.41 14.98
C LEU A 415 7.70 -17.21 14.42
N ASN A 416 8.56 -17.76 15.27
CA ASN A 416 9.69 -18.60 14.85
C ASN A 416 9.37 -20.11 14.89
N ASP A 417 8.16 -20.51 15.32
CA ASP A 417 7.77 -21.92 15.38
C ASP A 417 7.50 -22.51 13.98
N ARG A 418 8.45 -23.30 13.48
CA ARG A 418 8.35 -24.03 12.20
C ARG A 418 7.63 -25.38 12.33
N ASN A 419 6.87 -25.59 13.39
CA ASN A 419 6.02 -26.77 13.54
C ASN A 419 4.58 -26.39 13.23
N TRP A 420 3.97 -27.10 12.29
CA TRP A 420 2.55 -26.98 11.99
C TRP A 420 1.83 -28.29 12.30
N THR A 421 0.50 -28.25 12.39
CA THR A 421 -0.34 -29.43 12.56
C THR A 421 -1.62 -29.31 11.74
N ASP A 422 -2.15 -30.44 11.28
CA ASP A 422 -3.50 -30.60 10.72
C ASP A 422 -4.54 -31.00 11.79
N ASN A 423 -4.09 -31.41 12.98
CA ASN A 423 -4.92 -31.78 14.12
C ASN A 423 -5.35 -30.54 14.92
N TRP A 424 -6.16 -29.69 14.29
CA TRP A 424 -6.76 -28.51 14.89
C TRP A 424 -8.20 -28.35 14.43
N TRP A 425 -8.99 -27.57 15.19
CA TRP A 425 -10.39 -27.30 14.87
C TRP A 425 -10.59 -25.79 14.82
N GLY A 426 -11.41 -25.31 13.88
CA GLY A 426 -11.58 -23.87 13.66
C GLY A 426 -12.14 -23.14 14.87
N THR A 427 -13.19 -23.68 15.50
CA THR A 427 -13.84 -23.07 16.66
C THR A 427 -12.94 -23.04 17.90
N THR A 428 -12.16 -24.09 18.17
CA THR A 428 -11.21 -24.10 19.30
C THR A 428 -10.00 -23.23 19.04
N THR A 429 -9.55 -23.13 17.78
CA THR A 429 -8.46 -22.22 17.39
C THR A 429 -8.90 -20.77 17.47
N LEU A 430 -10.13 -20.44 17.06
CA LEU A 430 -10.69 -19.09 17.20
C LEU A 430 -10.88 -18.72 18.68
N ALA A 431 -11.27 -19.66 19.54
CA ALA A 431 -11.37 -19.44 20.98
C ALA A 431 -10.00 -19.23 21.63
N LEU A 432 -8.97 -19.98 21.20
CA LEU A 432 -7.58 -19.81 21.63
C LEU A 432 -7.06 -18.44 21.21
N LEU A 433 -7.22 -18.06 19.94
CA LEU A 433 -6.76 -16.78 19.40
C LEU A 433 -7.44 -15.58 20.08
N LYS A 434 -8.76 -15.64 20.32
CA LYS A 434 -9.50 -14.58 21.03
C LYS A 434 -9.08 -14.38 22.48
N LYS A 435 -8.42 -15.35 23.12
CA LYS A 435 -8.11 -15.34 24.55
C LYS A 435 -6.62 -15.14 24.83
N ASP A 436 -5.77 -15.80 24.05
CA ASP A 436 -4.36 -16.01 24.37
C ASP A 436 -3.42 -15.57 23.22
N TYR A 437 -3.92 -14.89 22.17
CA TYR A 437 -3.06 -14.39 21.07
C TYR A 437 -2.34 -13.10 21.45
N ASP A 438 -1.01 -13.20 21.50
CA ASP A 438 -0.06 -12.14 21.83
C ASP A 438 1.27 -12.46 21.11
N PRO A 439 1.27 -12.42 19.75
CA PRO A 439 2.42 -12.78 18.94
C PRO A 439 3.63 -11.92 19.29
N LYS A 440 4.78 -12.55 19.54
CA LYS A 440 6.01 -11.82 19.84
C LYS A 440 6.82 -11.53 18.58
N PRO A 441 7.48 -10.35 18.50
CA PRO A 441 8.21 -9.96 17.29
C PRO A 441 9.18 -11.04 16.80
N PRO A 442 9.28 -11.25 15.47
CA PRO A 442 10.04 -12.34 14.90
C PRO A 442 11.55 -12.19 15.16
N ALA A 443 12.31 -13.29 15.00
CA ALA A 443 13.76 -13.21 15.03
C ALA A 443 14.27 -12.25 13.95
N GLY A 444 15.15 -11.33 14.32
CA GLY A 444 15.64 -10.26 13.43
C GLY A 444 14.83 -8.97 13.43
N TYR A 445 13.72 -8.88 14.19
CA TYR A 445 13.00 -7.63 14.40
C TYR A 445 13.89 -6.54 15.02
N LEU A 446 13.81 -5.33 14.46
CA LEU A 446 14.54 -4.14 14.90
C LEU A 446 13.61 -3.30 15.78
N ASN A 447 13.95 -3.16 17.06
CA ASN A 447 13.21 -2.29 17.97
C ASN A 447 13.48 -0.82 17.63
N PRO A 448 12.49 0.09 17.75
CA PRO A 448 12.69 1.52 17.51
C PRO A 448 13.77 2.14 18.42
N PRO A 449 14.51 3.16 17.93
CA PRO A 449 15.43 3.92 18.78
C PRO A 449 14.75 4.54 20.00
N LEU A 450 15.39 4.43 21.17
CA LEU A 450 14.85 4.98 22.43
C LEU A 450 15.17 6.47 22.64
N GLN A 451 15.87 7.11 21.71
CA GLN A 451 16.37 8.48 21.82
C GLN A 451 16.22 9.22 20.49
N ALA A 452 15.96 10.52 20.56
CA ALA A 452 15.96 11.41 19.42
C ALA A 452 17.40 11.76 18.98
N PRO A 453 17.62 12.14 17.71
CA PRO A 453 18.87 12.78 17.31
C PRO A 453 18.91 14.22 17.84
N THR A 454 20.11 14.79 18.00
CA THR A 454 20.29 16.16 18.54
C THR A 454 21.04 17.04 17.56
N ILE A 455 20.65 18.31 17.41
CA ILE A 455 21.41 19.28 16.61
C ILE A 455 22.74 19.58 17.31
N GLN A 456 23.86 19.53 16.58
CA GLN A 456 25.18 19.88 17.10
C GLN A 456 25.25 21.36 17.46
N ALA A 457 25.90 21.68 18.59
CA ALA A 457 26.23 23.05 18.95
C ALA A 457 27.13 23.65 17.86
N ASN A 458 26.71 24.79 17.29
CA ASN A 458 27.33 25.44 16.13
C ASN A 458 27.34 24.60 14.83
N GLY A 459 26.46 23.59 14.71
CA GLY A 459 26.38 22.69 13.55
C GLY A 459 25.58 23.21 12.35
N TRP A 460 25.18 24.48 12.31
CA TRP A 460 24.40 25.04 11.20
C TRP A 460 25.28 25.31 9.98
N GLN A 461 24.93 24.77 8.81
CA GLN A 461 25.77 24.84 7.61
C GLN A 461 25.50 26.07 6.74
N SER A 462 24.38 26.78 6.93
CA SER A 462 24.05 27.98 6.16
C SER A 462 23.44 29.09 7.02
N HIS A 463 23.73 30.33 6.63
CA HIS A 463 23.06 31.54 7.11
C HIS A 463 22.24 32.24 5.99
N GLN A 464 22.11 31.60 4.83
CA GLN A 464 21.25 32.06 3.74
C GLN A 464 19.95 31.24 3.73
N PRO A 465 18.77 31.89 3.68
CA PRO A 465 17.49 31.18 3.61
C PRO A 465 17.32 30.45 2.29
N SER A 466 16.70 29.27 2.34
CA SER A 466 16.32 28.47 1.17
C SER A 466 14.83 28.11 1.20
N PRO A 467 13.97 28.92 0.55
CA PRO A 467 12.53 28.67 0.46
C PRO A 467 12.19 27.30 -0.16
N PRO A 468 11.04 26.69 0.17
CA PRO A 468 9.96 27.23 1.00
C PRO A 468 10.14 26.98 2.51
N ASN A 469 10.99 26.04 2.89
CA ASN A 469 11.01 25.47 4.24
C ASN A 469 12.18 25.97 5.12
N TRP A 470 13.35 26.29 4.53
CA TRP A 470 14.50 26.84 5.26
C TRP A 470 14.46 28.37 5.33
N VAL A 471 13.44 28.92 5.99
CA VAL A 471 13.26 30.37 6.14
C VAL A 471 12.90 30.73 7.59
N ASP A 472 13.20 31.97 7.99
CA ASP A 472 12.94 32.45 9.35
C ASP A 472 11.49 32.22 9.80
N GLY A 473 11.32 31.83 11.06
CA GLY A 473 10.01 31.58 11.68
C GLY A 473 9.37 30.24 11.32
N LYS A 474 9.93 29.47 10.38
CA LYS A 474 9.66 28.02 10.27
C LYS A 474 10.34 27.29 11.43
N ALA A 475 9.97 26.04 11.65
CA ALA A 475 10.59 25.20 12.67
C ALA A 475 10.76 23.76 12.17
N VAL A 476 11.87 23.12 12.54
CA VAL A 476 12.24 21.76 12.09
C VAL A 476 12.50 20.85 13.29
N ARG A 477 12.23 19.56 13.14
CA ARG A 477 12.60 18.49 14.09
C ARG A 477 13.00 17.22 13.34
N TYR A 478 13.56 16.27 14.08
CA TYR A 478 14.16 15.06 13.53
C TYR A 478 13.85 13.81 14.34
N ALA A 479 13.76 12.68 13.66
CA ALA A 479 13.78 11.35 14.23
C ALA A 479 14.72 10.47 13.38
N PHE A 480 14.96 9.24 13.82
CA PHE A 480 15.62 8.23 13.00
C PHE A 480 15.07 6.84 13.32
N SER A 481 15.28 5.90 12.41
CA SER A 481 15.04 4.47 12.57
C SER A 481 16.36 3.69 12.55
N PHE A 482 16.32 2.41 12.92
CA PHE A 482 17.39 1.46 12.64
C PHE A 482 17.06 0.65 11.38
N THR A 483 18.06 0.37 10.55
CA THR A 483 17.92 -0.54 9.40
C THR A 483 19.04 -1.57 9.38
N ASN A 484 18.77 -2.76 8.84
CA ASN A 484 19.80 -3.76 8.51
C ASN A 484 20.04 -3.91 7.01
N GLY A 485 19.45 -3.02 6.19
CA GLY A 485 19.46 -3.06 4.72
C GLY A 485 18.12 -3.51 4.14
N LEU A 486 17.51 -4.56 4.70
CA LEU A 486 16.20 -5.07 4.25
C LEU A 486 15.08 -4.72 5.24
N ASN A 487 15.30 -4.95 6.53
CA ASN A 487 14.35 -4.60 7.59
C ASN A 487 14.62 -3.18 8.10
N GLU A 488 13.56 -2.49 8.51
CA GLU A 488 13.59 -1.19 9.19
C GLU A 488 12.79 -1.24 10.51
N SER A 489 13.18 -0.45 11.50
CA SER A 489 12.36 -0.21 12.70
C SER A 489 11.47 1.01 12.52
N TYR A 490 10.37 1.13 13.27
CA TYR A 490 9.73 2.45 13.42
C TYR A 490 10.73 3.49 13.92
N THR A 491 10.48 4.76 13.60
CA THR A 491 11.30 5.86 14.11
C THR A 491 11.23 5.92 15.63
N GLY A 492 12.34 6.30 16.25
CA GLY A 492 12.38 6.69 17.66
C GLY A 492 11.62 7.99 17.93
N PRO A 493 11.68 8.50 19.18
CA PRO A 493 11.02 9.75 19.53
C PRO A 493 11.58 10.92 18.71
N TRP A 494 10.71 11.82 18.29
CA TRP A 494 11.09 13.06 17.62
C TRP A 494 11.82 14.01 18.59
N SER A 495 12.81 14.73 18.07
CA SER A 495 13.43 15.86 18.77
C SER A 495 12.43 17.02 18.93
N SER A 496 12.75 17.93 19.85
CA SER A 496 11.98 19.18 19.99
C SER A 496 12.11 20.04 18.74
N TYR A 497 11.02 20.71 18.33
CA TYR A 497 11.06 21.68 17.25
C TYR A 497 12.04 22.82 17.56
N VAL A 498 12.96 23.07 16.63
CA VAL A 498 13.86 24.21 16.64
C VAL A 498 13.38 25.22 15.61
N THR A 499 13.07 26.44 16.06
CA THR A 499 12.71 27.56 15.18
C THR A 499 13.95 28.01 14.42
N LEU A 500 13.78 28.28 13.13
CA LEU A 500 14.83 28.79 12.25
C LEU A 500 14.91 30.31 12.40
N GLU A 501 16.10 30.81 12.74
CA GLU A 501 16.42 32.23 12.90
C GLU A 501 17.86 32.47 12.37
N GLY A 502 17.96 32.87 11.10
CA GLY A 502 19.22 33.16 10.40
C GLY A 502 20.19 31.98 10.28
N SER A 503 19.77 30.75 10.61
CA SER A 503 20.61 29.55 10.67
C SER A 503 19.83 28.34 10.15
N TYR A 504 20.42 27.63 9.19
CA TYR A 504 19.76 26.64 8.34
C TYR A 504 20.66 25.42 8.10
N HIS A 505 20.07 24.30 7.68
CA HIS A 505 20.77 23.03 7.38
C HIS A 505 21.66 22.53 8.53
N PRO A 506 21.08 21.99 9.61
CA PRO A 506 21.83 21.56 10.78
C PRO A 506 22.59 20.25 10.56
N THR A 507 23.73 20.13 11.24
CA THR A 507 24.38 18.85 11.52
C THR A 507 23.78 18.22 12.76
N LEU A 508 23.41 16.94 12.67
CA LEU A 508 22.81 16.12 13.71
C LEU A 508 23.82 15.13 14.30
N ASN A 509 23.82 14.99 15.62
CA ASN A 509 24.31 13.79 16.29
C ASN A 509 23.19 12.73 16.29
N VAL A 510 23.44 11.61 15.64
CA VAL A 510 22.52 10.47 15.57
C VAL A 510 23.10 9.31 16.40
N PRO A 511 22.45 8.90 17.51
CA PRO A 511 22.89 7.78 18.34
C PRO A 511 23.13 6.48 17.55
N LEU A 512 24.02 5.63 18.08
CA LEU A 512 24.27 4.28 17.59
C LEU A 512 23.32 3.27 18.21
N ASP A 513 23.14 2.13 17.55
CA ASP A 513 22.44 0.97 18.08
C ASP A 513 23.27 0.25 19.15
N ALA A 514 22.85 0.36 20.41
CA ALA A 514 23.50 -0.33 21.52
C ALA A 514 23.35 -1.86 21.48
N THR A 515 22.46 -2.41 20.65
CA THR A 515 22.25 -3.85 20.48
C THR A 515 23.11 -4.48 19.39
N GLY A 516 23.67 -3.67 18.49
CA GLY A 516 24.49 -4.12 17.36
C GLY A 516 23.74 -4.98 16.32
N LYS A 517 22.41 -4.85 16.22
CA LYS A 517 21.57 -5.59 15.27
C LYS A 517 21.41 -4.89 13.92
N SER A 518 21.55 -3.58 13.90
CA SER A 518 21.43 -2.74 12.70
C SER A 518 22.77 -2.49 12.00
N THR A 519 22.71 -2.27 10.70
CA THR A 519 23.86 -1.93 9.85
C THR A 519 23.84 -0.46 9.43
N GLY A 520 22.73 0.25 9.66
CA GLY A 520 22.60 1.69 9.42
C GLY A 520 21.39 2.31 10.15
N ARG A 521 21.15 3.59 9.86
CA ARG A 521 19.97 4.36 10.32
C ARG A 521 19.44 5.23 9.19
N ASN A 522 18.12 5.37 9.11
CA ASN A 522 17.47 6.32 8.20
C ASN A 522 17.01 7.54 9.01
N ILE A 523 17.25 8.75 8.49
CA ILE A 523 17.03 10.02 9.19
C ILE A 523 15.77 10.67 8.61
N PHE A 524 14.83 11.02 9.50
CA PHE A 524 13.59 11.65 9.13
C PHE A 524 13.56 13.09 9.63
N ARG A 525 13.16 14.02 8.75
CA ARG A 525 12.97 15.44 9.01
C ARG A 525 11.49 15.75 9.01
N GLN A 526 11.05 16.66 9.87
CA GLN A 526 9.70 17.23 9.81
C GLN A 526 9.73 18.72 10.10
N PHE A 527 9.23 19.53 9.16
CA PHE A 527 8.91 20.93 9.43
C PHE A 527 7.54 21.04 10.12
N ARG A 528 7.32 22.09 10.91
CA ARG A 528 6.06 22.27 11.66
C ARG A 528 4.89 22.49 10.70
N GLY A 529 3.89 21.60 10.76
CA GLY A 529 2.76 21.59 9.82
C GLY A 529 3.12 20.98 8.46
N SER A 530 4.29 20.35 8.35
CA SER A 530 4.69 19.47 7.26
C SER A 530 4.69 18.02 7.76
N ALA A 531 4.69 17.05 6.86
CA ALA A 531 4.84 15.64 7.22
C ALA A 531 6.31 15.27 7.43
N PRO A 532 6.57 14.10 8.04
CA PRO A 532 7.88 13.45 7.97
C PRO A 532 8.31 13.22 6.52
N ALA A 533 9.59 13.45 6.26
CA ALA A 533 10.29 13.06 5.04
C ALA A 533 11.59 12.34 5.43
N LEU A 534 11.89 11.24 4.73
CA LEU A 534 13.21 10.63 4.74
C LEU A 534 14.19 11.61 4.06
N VAL A 535 15.28 11.97 4.73
CA VAL A 535 16.28 12.94 4.21
C VAL A 535 17.66 12.33 3.99
N GLY A 536 17.85 11.06 4.33
CA GLY A 536 19.08 10.32 4.06
C GLY A 536 19.35 9.25 5.11
N SER A 537 20.52 8.62 5.01
CA SER A 537 20.91 7.48 5.85
C SER A 537 22.36 7.60 6.35
N LEU A 538 22.69 6.83 7.39
CA LEU A 538 24.02 6.70 7.96
C LEU A 538 24.41 5.23 8.12
N GLY A 539 25.65 4.87 7.80
CA GLY A 539 26.22 3.56 8.11
C GLY A 539 26.44 3.35 9.62
N SER A 540 26.61 2.09 10.04
CA SER A 540 26.64 1.63 11.44
C SER A 540 27.60 2.37 12.40
N THR A 541 28.65 3.03 11.91
CA THR A 541 29.68 3.68 12.74
C THR A 541 29.64 5.21 12.70
N GLN A 542 29.06 5.82 11.66
CA GLN A 542 28.97 7.27 11.52
C GLN A 542 27.96 7.81 12.54
N THR A 543 28.26 8.91 13.24
CA THR A 543 27.33 9.54 14.21
C THR A 543 26.88 10.95 13.82
N SER A 544 27.42 11.50 12.73
CA SER A 544 27.16 12.87 12.28
C SER A 544 26.46 12.84 10.93
N PHE A 545 25.27 13.46 10.82
CA PHE A 545 24.53 13.63 9.57
C PHE A 545 24.33 15.11 9.28
N ILE A 546 24.45 15.55 8.04
CA ILE A 546 24.17 16.93 7.64
C ILE A 546 22.86 16.95 6.85
N ASP A 547 21.87 17.69 7.33
CA ASP A 547 20.61 17.91 6.63
C ASP A 547 20.79 18.94 5.51
N GLN A 548 21.45 18.50 4.44
CA GLN A 548 21.58 19.24 3.20
C GLN A 548 20.23 19.29 2.47
N GLN A 549 20.08 20.23 1.55
CA GLN A 549 18.82 20.42 0.85
C GLN A 549 18.55 19.27 -0.11
N ASN A 550 17.40 18.61 0.06
CA ASN A 550 16.68 17.93 -1.03
C ASN A 550 15.73 18.95 -1.63
#